data_AF-A0A453QNK9-F1
#
_entry.id   AF-A0A453QNK9-F1
#
_cell.length_a   1.000
_cell.length_b   1.000
_cell.length_c   1.000
_cell.angle_alpha   90.00
_cell.angle_beta   90.00
_cell.angle_gamma   90.00
#
_symmetry.space_group_name_H-M   'P 1'
#
loop_
_entity.id
_entity.type
_entity.pdbx_description
1 polymer ?
#
loop_
_entity_poly.entity_id
_entity_poly.type
_entity_poly.pdbx_seq_one_letter_code
_entity_poly.pdbx_strand_id
1 'polypeptide(L)'
;MDTCIASFPATSNPTQQPPPARQSATNQPGLPPAHRAPLAMSIHLRAHAFAANPLRGLAGTRSSAAVSPSAAAEALRALLDGADAAAHSHLSRVLPFRRGRPLARSPDPPAPSSSSSPPSPAPPPAWRLAWLPPSRVPGVPSDVFVFLGSHGGEEAAAYWAVDVSEVEGARFGGAGEGSAFVDLRTLMVAADWRDKDAMGELAIAGHARALLEWHNTAKFCGACGAKAVPTEAGTRKQCSNESCKKRIYPRVDP
;
A
#
# COMPACT_ATOMS: atom_id res chain seq x y z
N MET A 1 33.52 -26.31 -97.17
CA MET A 1 32.99 -26.56 -95.81
C MET A 1 34.09 -26.15 -94.83
N ASP A 2 34.48 -24.88 -94.70
CA ASP A 2 33.72 -23.63 -94.38
C ASP A 2 33.41 -23.57 -92.87
N THR A 3 33.67 -22.53 -92.06
CA THR A 3 34.39 -21.24 -92.16
C THR A 3 34.73 -20.78 -90.71
N CYS A 4 35.75 -20.00 -90.30
CA CYS A 4 36.64 -18.96 -90.87
C CYS A 4 35.98 -17.57 -91.07
N ILE A 5 36.42 -16.46 -90.44
CA ILE A 5 37.54 -16.18 -89.49
C ILE A 5 37.13 -15.00 -88.56
N ALA A 6 37.94 -14.71 -87.52
CA ALA A 6 38.19 -13.41 -86.82
C ALA A 6 37.67 -13.25 -85.37
N SER A 7 38.14 -12.28 -84.55
CA SER A 7 39.52 -11.98 -84.06
C SER A 7 39.57 -10.66 -83.25
N PHE A 8 39.84 -10.73 -81.92
CA PHE A 8 40.49 -9.69 -81.07
C PHE A 8 39.92 -8.24 -80.98
N PRO A 9 40.42 -7.34 -80.09
CA PRO A 9 41.00 -7.49 -78.73
C PRO A 9 40.22 -6.63 -77.68
N ALA A 10 40.80 -6.40 -76.49
CA ALA A 10 40.26 -5.55 -75.42
C ALA A 10 41.17 -4.37 -75.07
N THR A 11 40.65 -3.27 -74.47
CA THR A 11 41.34 -2.44 -73.43
C THR A 11 40.48 -1.33 -72.78
N SER A 12 40.70 -1.11 -71.47
CA SER A 12 40.69 0.14 -70.67
C SER A 12 39.50 1.15 -70.64
N ASN A 13 39.18 1.55 -69.39
CA ASN A 13 38.36 2.68 -68.92
C ASN A 13 38.97 4.07 -69.24
N PRO A 14 38.16 5.16 -69.34
CA PRO A 14 38.40 6.27 -68.40
C PRO A 14 37.16 7.04 -67.85
N THR A 15 37.25 7.40 -66.57
CA THR A 15 36.92 8.66 -65.88
C THR A 15 35.83 9.61 -66.46
N GLN A 16 34.89 10.04 -65.58
CA GLN A 16 34.06 11.24 -65.78
C GLN A 16 34.08 12.17 -64.54
N GLN A 17 33.89 13.48 -64.77
CA GLN A 17 33.80 14.55 -63.76
C GLN A 17 32.43 15.27 -63.82
N PRO A 18 32.00 15.96 -62.73
CA PRO A 18 30.77 16.77 -62.66
C PRO A 18 31.05 18.24 -63.10
N PRO A 19 30.11 19.23 -63.01
CA PRO A 19 28.70 19.23 -62.56
C PRO A 19 27.74 19.78 -63.66
N PRO A 20 26.52 20.31 -63.37
CA PRO A 20 26.37 21.69 -62.85
C PRO A 20 25.24 21.88 -61.81
N ALA A 21 25.20 23.07 -61.17
CA ALA A 21 24.14 23.47 -60.23
C ALA A 21 23.00 24.25 -60.92
N ARG A 22 21.82 24.31 -60.29
CA ARG A 22 20.67 25.14 -60.73
C ARG A 22 19.94 25.75 -59.52
N GLN A 23 19.34 26.93 -59.72
CA GLN A 23 18.87 27.79 -58.62
C GLN A 23 17.34 27.74 -58.40
N SER A 24 16.96 27.91 -57.13
CA SER A 24 15.81 28.64 -56.58
C SER A 24 14.45 28.61 -57.30
N ALA A 25 13.45 28.07 -56.61
CA ALA A 25 12.05 28.54 -56.68
C ALA A 25 11.38 28.35 -55.30
N THR A 26 10.75 29.40 -54.77
CA THR A 26 10.13 29.42 -53.44
C THR A 26 8.71 28.87 -53.49
N ASN A 27 8.30 28.07 -52.49
CA ASN A 27 6.89 27.91 -52.14
C ASN A 27 6.74 27.53 -50.65
N GLN A 28 5.76 28.11 -49.97
CA GLN A 28 5.52 27.89 -48.54
C GLN A 28 4.61 26.68 -48.32
N PRO A 29 4.92 25.76 -47.38
CA PRO A 29 3.95 24.78 -46.92
C PRO A 29 2.90 25.46 -46.02
N GLY A 30 1.62 25.27 -46.34
CA GLY A 30 0.52 25.81 -45.54
C GLY A 30 0.40 25.13 -44.16
N LEU A 31 -0.10 25.86 -43.17
CA LEU A 31 -0.39 25.35 -41.83
C LEU A 31 -1.50 24.26 -41.89
N PRO A 32 -1.31 23.09 -41.24
CA PRO A 32 -2.39 22.13 -41.07
C PRO A 32 -3.46 22.69 -40.11
N PRO A 33 -4.75 22.36 -40.30
CA PRO A 33 -5.81 22.82 -39.40
C PRO A 33 -5.64 22.23 -37.99
N ALA A 34 -5.90 23.05 -36.97
CA ALA A 34 -5.78 22.64 -35.58
C ALA A 34 -6.84 21.59 -35.21
N HIS A 35 -6.44 20.33 -35.09
CA HIS A 35 -7.28 19.29 -34.50
C HIS A 35 -7.62 19.65 -33.05
N ARG A 36 -8.91 19.94 -32.78
CA ARG A 36 -9.42 19.96 -31.41
C ARG A 36 -9.19 18.58 -30.80
N ALA A 37 -8.32 18.51 -29.80
CA ALA A 37 -8.20 17.31 -28.97
C ALA A 37 -9.58 17.03 -28.32
N PRO A 38 -10.07 15.78 -28.34
CA PRO A 38 -11.31 15.44 -27.65
C PRO A 38 -11.13 15.66 -26.15
N LEU A 39 -12.15 16.21 -25.48
CA LEU A 39 -12.20 16.27 -24.02
C LEU A 39 -12.19 14.85 -23.47
N ALA A 40 -11.03 14.42 -22.97
CA ALA A 40 -10.89 13.14 -22.30
C ALA A 40 -11.76 13.17 -21.03
N MET A 41 -12.92 12.51 -21.10
CA MET A 41 -13.77 12.28 -19.94
C MET A 41 -12.98 11.49 -18.90
N SER A 42 -12.57 12.16 -17.83
CA SER A 42 -11.86 11.55 -16.70
C SER A 42 -12.83 10.63 -15.97
N ILE A 43 -12.90 9.38 -16.44
CA ILE A 43 -13.62 8.29 -15.77
C ILE A 43 -12.93 8.00 -14.43
N HIS A 44 -13.36 8.73 -13.40
CA HIS A 44 -13.02 8.48 -12.01
C HIS A 44 -13.65 7.17 -11.55
N LEU A 45 -13.09 6.05 -12.03
CA LEU A 45 -13.31 4.70 -11.53
C LEU A 45 -12.82 4.65 -10.09
N ARG A 46 -13.68 5.06 -9.16
CA ARG A 46 -13.48 4.89 -7.72
C ARG A 46 -13.34 3.39 -7.47
N ALA A 47 -12.21 2.99 -6.89
CA ALA A 47 -11.99 1.61 -6.50
C ALA A 47 -13.12 1.12 -5.59
N HIS A 48 -13.51 -0.15 -5.73
CA HIS A 48 -14.49 -0.78 -4.84
C HIS A 48 -14.01 -0.69 -3.38
N ALA A 49 -14.93 -0.63 -2.42
CA ALA A 49 -14.60 -0.48 -1.00
C ALA A 49 -13.67 -1.58 -0.45
N PHE A 50 -13.65 -2.76 -1.07
CA PHE A 50 -12.75 -3.87 -0.74
C PHE A 50 -11.39 -3.84 -1.49
N ALA A 51 -11.27 -3.03 -2.55
CA ALA A 51 -10.14 -3.05 -3.48
C ALA A 51 -9.11 -1.93 -3.26
N ALA A 52 -9.41 -0.95 -2.40
CA ALA A 52 -8.48 0.11 -2.01
C ALA A 52 -8.36 0.21 -0.48
N ASN A 53 -7.13 0.22 0.00
CA ASN A 53 -6.79 0.67 1.34
C ASN A 53 -6.83 2.22 1.33
N PRO A 54 -7.78 2.89 2.03
CA PRO A 54 -7.94 4.35 1.97
C PRO A 54 -6.77 5.13 2.60
N LEU A 55 -5.87 4.47 3.33
CA LEU A 55 -4.61 5.04 3.84
C LEU A 55 -3.51 5.12 2.77
N ARG A 56 -3.76 4.54 1.59
CA ARG A 56 -2.91 4.62 0.39
C ARG A 56 -3.70 5.41 -0.66
N GLY A 57 -3.78 6.71 -0.45
CA GLY A 57 -4.52 7.63 -1.32
C GLY A 57 -4.18 7.43 -2.80
N LEU A 58 -5.19 7.45 -3.68
CA LEU A 58 -5.00 7.18 -5.10
C LEU A 58 -3.98 8.17 -5.69
N ALA A 59 -2.97 7.65 -6.39
CA ALA A 59 -1.79 8.39 -6.84
C ALA A 59 -2.04 9.57 -7.82
N GLY A 60 -3.30 9.86 -8.16
CA GLY A 60 -3.71 11.03 -8.94
C GLY A 60 -4.04 12.28 -8.11
N THR A 61 -4.36 12.15 -6.81
CA THR A 61 -4.68 13.33 -5.97
C THR A 61 -3.45 13.81 -5.22
N ARG A 62 -2.81 14.88 -5.74
CA ARG A 62 -1.77 15.63 -5.01
C ARG A 62 -2.41 16.35 -3.82
N SER A 63 -2.34 15.74 -2.64
CA SER A 63 -2.53 16.43 -1.35
C SER A 63 -1.21 16.42 -0.57
N SER A 64 -1.01 17.41 0.29
CA SER A 64 0.20 17.55 1.12
C SER A 64 0.25 16.51 2.26
N ALA A 65 1.45 16.35 2.85
CA ALA A 65 1.68 15.57 4.07
C ALA A 65 1.37 14.06 4.03
N ALA A 66 1.62 13.39 2.89
CA ALA A 66 1.79 11.93 2.91
C ALA A 66 3.08 11.56 3.68
N VAL A 67 2.96 10.79 4.76
CA VAL A 67 4.08 10.48 5.66
C VAL A 67 4.96 9.40 5.04
N SER A 68 6.29 9.60 5.03
CA SER A 68 7.21 8.57 4.52
C SER A 68 7.26 7.38 5.50
N PRO A 69 7.33 6.12 5.02
CA PRO A 69 7.37 4.96 5.92
C PRO A 69 8.56 4.97 6.89
N SER A 70 9.69 5.56 6.51
CA SER A 70 10.86 5.70 7.40
C SER A 70 10.62 6.70 8.53
N ALA A 71 10.15 7.91 8.22
CA ALA A 71 9.86 8.93 9.24
C ALA A 71 8.73 8.46 10.18
N ALA A 72 7.73 7.75 9.64
CA ALA A 72 6.70 7.11 10.44
C ALA A 72 7.29 6.08 11.41
N ALA A 73 8.22 5.22 10.96
CA ALA A 73 8.85 4.19 11.80
C ALA A 73 9.77 4.77 12.88
N GLU A 74 10.47 5.88 12.57
CA GLU A 74 11.30 6.62 13.53
C GLU A 74 10.43 7.27 14.62
N ALA A 75 9.34 7.94 14.23
CA ALA A 75 8.35 8.47 15.18
C ALA A 75 7.68 7.37 16.02
N LEU A 76 7.30 6.24 15.42
CA LEU A 76 6.74 5.11 16.16
C LEU A 76 7.73 4.57 17.21
N ARG A 77 9.01 4.44 16.87
CA ARG A 77 10.04 4.00 17.83
C ARG A 77 10.13 4.96 19.02
N ALA A 78 10.24 6.26 18.78
CA ALA A 78 10.29 7.25 19.85
C ALA A 78 9.04 7.19 20.76
N LEU A 79 7.84 6.99 20.18
CA LEU A 79 6.59 6.82 20.93
C LEU A 79 6.53 5.51 21.75
N LEU A 80 7.21 4.45 21.32
CA LEU A 80 7.33 3.18 22.06
C LEU A 80 8.40 3.27 23.17
N ASP A 81 9.48 4.02 22.92
CA ASP A 81 10.56 4.30 23.88
C ASP A 81 10.14 5.34 24.96
N GLY A 82 8.91 5.88 24.88
CA GLY A 82 8.32 6.75 25.90
C GLY A 82 8.49 8.25 25.69
N ALA A 83 8.89 8.71 24.49
CA ALA A 83 8.95 10.13 24.17
C ALA A 83 7.55 10.76 24.06
N ASP A 84 7.46 12.05 24.42
CA ASP A 84 6.20 12.79 24.37
C ASP A 84 5.59 12.84 22.96
N ALA A 85 4.30 12.51 22.87
CA ALA A 85 3.57 12.52 21.60
C ALA A 85 3.48 13.92 20.98
N ALA A 86 3.50 14.97 21.81
CA ALA A 86 3.49 16.37 21.38
C ALA A 86 4.76 16.80 20.60
N ALA A 87 5.85 16.02 20.65
CA ALA A 87 7.07 16.30 19.88
C ALA A 87 6.97 15.83 18.40
N HIS A 88 5.91 15.11 18.03
CA HIS A 88 5.78 14.46 16.72
C HIS A 88 4.64 15.08 15.91
N SER A 89 4.89 15.39 14.63
CA SER A 89 3.90 15.97 13.71
C SER A 89 2.76 15.02 13.29
N HIS A 90 2.73 13.79 13.82
CA HIS A 90 1.86 12.72 13.36
C HIS A 90 1.35 11.83 14.52
N LEU A 91 0.04 11.68 14.65
CA LEU A 91 -0.55 10.67 15.51
C LEU A 91 -0.31 9.27 14.95
N SER A 92 0.34 8.38 15.72
CA SER A 92 0.40 6.95 15.39
C SER A 92 -0.81 6.19 15.93
N ARG A 93 -1.48 5.41 15.08
CA ARG A 93 -2.61 4.53 15.42
C ARG A 93 -2.24 3.08 15.13
N VAL A 94 -2.32 2.23 16.14
CA VAL A 94 -1.97 0.81 16.07
C VAL A 94 -3.23 -0.05 16.13
N LEU A 95 -3.36 -1.02 15.24
CA LEU A 95 -4.35 -2.09 15.32
C LEU A 95 -3.67 -3.39 15.79
N PRO A 96 -3.87 -3.83 17.04
CA PRO A 96 -3.36 -5.11 17.51
C PRO A 96 -4.10 -6.28 16.84
N PHE A 97 -3.37 -7.32 16.49
CA PHE A 97 -3.90 -8.60 16.06
C PHE A 97 -3.52 -9.70 17.05
N ARG A 98 -4.33 -10.75 17.18
CA ARG A 98 -3.97 -11.96 17.90
C ARG A 98 -4.37 -13.17 17.08
N ARG A 99 -3.38 -13.91 16.57
CA ARG A 99 -3.52 -15.06 15.65
C ARG A 99 -4.38 -14.71 14.43
N GLY A 100 -4.03 -13.58 13.78
CA GLY A 100 -4.73 -13.07 12.59
C GLY A 100 -6.11 -12.46 12.83
N ARG A 101 -6.59 -12.37 14.09
CA ARG A 101 -7.86 -11.71 14.47
C ARG A 101 -7.57 -10.27 14.91
N PRO A 102 -8.13 -9.21 14.29
CA PRO A 102 -7.97 -7.84 14.77
C PRO A 102 -8.67 -7.61 16.11
N LEU A 103 -8.16 -6.66 16.91
CA LEU A 103 -8.89 -6.11 18.03
C LEU A 103 -10.03 -5.22 17.52
N ALA A 104 -11.26 -5.52 17.95
CA ALA A 104 -12.46 -4.75 17.66
C ALA A 104 -13.15 -4.35 18.96
N ARG A 105 -14.01 -3.34 18.92
CA ARG A 105 -14.82 -2.89 20.05
C ARG A 105 -16.27 -2.66 19.66
N SER A 106 -17.18 -2.96 20.58
CA SER A 106 -18.51 -2.35 20.57
C SER A 106 -18.41 -0.98 21.25
N PRO A 107 -18.98 0.09 20.68
CA PRO A 107 -19.11 1.39 21.36
C PRO A 107 -20.31 1.40 22.33
N ASP A 108 -21.27 0.49 22.14
CA ASP A 108 -22.51 0.43 22.89
C ASP A 108 -22.24 -0.07 24.34
N PRO A 109 -22.59 0.69 25.38
CA PRO A 109 -22.48 0.22 26.75
C PRO A 109 -23.49 -0.90 27.02
N PRO A 110 -23.20 -1.85 27.94
CA PRO A 110 -24.21 -2.80 28.39
C PRO A 110 -25.40 -2.04 28.98
N ALA A 111 -26.61 -2.38 28.54
CA ALA A 111 -27.82 -1.65 28.92
C ALA A 111 -27.99 -1.60 30.46
N PRO A 112 -28.33 -0.44 31.04
CA PRO A 112 -28.51 -0.31 32.48
C PRO A 112 -29.65 -1.21 32.96
N SER A 113 -29.38 -2.07 33.94
CA SER A 113 -30.27 -3.15 34.39
C SER A 113 -31.47 -2.69 35.23
N SER A 114 -31.96 -1.46 35.01
CA SER A 114 -32.94 -0.77 35.86
C SER A 114 -34.00 0.04 35.11
N SER A 115 -34.11 -0.07 33.78
CA SER A 115 -35.23 0.54 33.05
C SER A 115 -36.49 -0.36 33.11
N SER A 116 -37.59 0.20 33.62
CA SER A 116 -38.89 -0.50 33.78
C SER A 116 -39.78 -0.46 32.53
N SER A 117 -39.22 -0.12 31.37
CA SER A 117 -39.91 -0.10 30.08
C SER A 117 -39.73 -1.43 29.35
N PRO A 118 -40.71 -1.92 28.57
CA PRO A 118 -40.50 -3.08 27.70
C PRO A 118 -39.35 -2.79 26.73
N PRO A 119 -38.36 -3.68 26.60
CA PRO A 119 -37.21 -3.43 25.73
C PRO A 119 -37.66 -3.48 24.26
N SER A 120 -37.65 -2.33 23.59
CA SER A 120 -37.44 -2.31 22.15
C SER A 120 -36.18 -3.13 21.84
N PRO A 121 -36.16 -3.93 20.76
CA PRO A 121 -34.97 -4.69 20.40
C PRO A 121 -33.80 -3.73 20.23
N ALA A 122 -32.78 -3.88 21.08
CA ALA A 122 -31.59 -3.06 21.01
C ALA A 122 -30.95 -3.21 19.62
N PRO A 123 -30.41 -2.12 19.02
CA PRO A 123 -29.71 -2.24 17.75
C PRO A 123 -28.55 -3.24 17.89
N PRO A 124 -28.24 -4.03 16.84
CA PRO A 124 -27.10 -4.94 16.90
C PRO A 124 -25.81 -4.13 17.15
N PRO A 125 -24.92 -4.60 18.04
CA PRO A 125 -23.78 -3.81 18.51
C PRO A 125 -22.87 -3.40 17.36
N ALA A 126 -22.55 -2.11 17.29
CA ALA A 126 -21.89 -1.51 16.13
C ALA A 126 -20.36 -1.72 16.18
N TRP A 127 -19.91 -2.96 15.97
CA TRP A 127 -18.49 -3.34 16.03
C TRP A 127 -17.62 -2.52 15.07
N ARG A 128 -16.62 -1.82 15.61
CA ARG A 128 -15.58 -1.08 14.86
C ARG A 128 -14.18 -1.52 15.28
N LEU A 129 -13.16 -1.17 14.49
CA LEU A 129 -11.78 -1.53 14.83
C LEU A 129 -11.27 -0.74 16.04
N ALA A 130 -10.55 -1.43 16.93
CA ALA A 130 -10.01 -0.83 18.15
C ALA A 130 -8.58 -0.32 17.91
N TRP A 131 -8.48 0.83 17.24
CA TRP A 131 -7.22 1.57 17.10
C TRP A 131 -6.74 2.09 18.46
N LEU A 132 -5.51 1.77 18.82
CA LEU A 132 -4.85 2.16 20.07
C LEU A 132 -3.67 3.11 19.80
N PRO A 133 -3.30 4.01 20.74
CA PRO A 133 -2.00 4.68 20.72
C PRO A 133 -0.87 3.68 21.03
N PRO A 134 0.39 3.92 20.60
CA PRO A 134 1.51 3.02 20.88
C PRO A 134 1.73 2.73 22.37
N SER A 135 1.45 3.72 23.24
CA SER A 135 1.53 3.58 24.71
C SER A 135 0.58 2.54 25.32
N ARG A 136 -0.50 2.16 24.61
CA ARG A 136 -1.36 1.02 25.00
C ARG A 136 -0.85 -0.33 24.48
N VAL A 137 0.29 -0.38 23.78
CA VAL A 137 0.92 -1.59 23.22
C VAL A 137 2.37 -1.76 23.74
N PRO A 138 2.60 -1.78 25.07
CA PRO A 138 3.94 -1.82 25.66
C PRO A 138 4.63 -3.17 25.44
N GLY A 139 5.97 -3.17 25.47
CA GLY A 139 6.80 -4.39 25.43
C GLY A 139 6.96 -5.02 24.04
N VAL A 140 6.42 -4.41 22.98
CA VAL A 140 6.50 -4.92 21.61
C VAL A 140 7.59 -4.17 20.83
N PRO A 141 8.57 -4.85 20.21
CA PRO A 141 9.70 -4.18 19.58
C PRO A 141 9.32 -3.52 18.23
N SER A 142 9.95 -2.39 17.91
CA SER A 142 9.58 -1.57 16.74
C SER A 142 9.72 -2.26 15.36
N ASP A 143 10.40 -3.41 15.26
CA ASP A 143 10.64 -4.12 13.99
C ASP A 143 9.53 -5.09 13.56
N VAL A 144 8.63 -5.48 14.48
CA VAL A 144 7.46 -6.32 14.17
C VAL A 144 6.20 -5.53 13.76
N PHE A 145 6.26 -4.20 13.81
CA PHE A 145 5.18 -3.33 13.37
C PHE A 145 5.18 -3.16 11.84
N VAL A 146 3.98 -3.11 11.26
CA VAL A 146 3.76 -3.03 9.81
C VAL A 146 2.98 -1.75 9.47
N PHE A 147 3.57 -0.91 8.62
CA PHE A 147 2.95 0.33 8.15
C PHE A 147 1.87 0.07 7.10
N LEU A 148 0.66 0.53 7.39
CA LEU A 148 -0.52 0.32 6.54
C LEU A 148 -0.71 1.49 5.55
N GLY A 149 -0.36 2.69 5.99
CA GLY A 149 -0.42 3.94 5.24
C GLY A 149 -0.56 5.15 6.16
N SER A 150 -0.85 6.32 5.59
CA SER A 150 -1.10 7.56 6.33
C SER A 150 -2.35 8.25 5.82
N HIS A 151 -3.22 8.70 6.72
CA HIS A 151 -4.38 9.53 6.35
C HIS A 151 -4.03 11.01 6.52
N GLY A 152 -4.32 11.83 5.51
CA GLY A 152 -4.12 13.28 5.55
C GLY A 152 -5.38 14.00 6.01
N GLY A 153 -5.24 14.85 7.03
CA GLY A 153 -6.28 15.72 7.58
C GLY A 153 -5.61 16.92 8.28
N GLU A 154 -6.30 17.56 9.23
CA GLU A 154 -5.69 18.61 10.07
C GLU A 154 -4.49 18.07 10.87
N GLU A 155 -4.61 16.83 11.38
CA GLU A 155 -3.48 16.03 11.86
C GLU A 155 -3.28 14.84 10.91
N ALA A 156 -2.11 14.77 10.26
CA ALA A 156 -1.76 13.63 9.41
C ALA A 156 -1.38 12.42 10.29
N ALA A 157 -2.14 11.33 10.22
CA ALA A 157 -1.99 10.18 11.10
C ALA A 157 -1.34 8.97 10.40
N ALA A 158 -0.42 8.30 11.08
CA ALA A 158 0.28 7.09 10.63
C ALA A 158 -0.38 5.83 11.20
N TYR A 159 -0.66 4.84 10.36
CA TYR A 159 -1.43 3.66 10.73
C TYR A 159 -0.60 2.38 10.66
N TRP A 160 -0.75 1.56 11.70
CA TRP A 160 0.09 0.41 11.98
C TRP A 160 -0.71 -0.84 12.32
N ALA A 161 -0.15 -2.01 12.03
CA ALA A 161 -0.61 -3.28 12.58
C ALA A 161 0.55 -4.03 13.23
N VAL A 162 0.24 -4.84 14.25
CA VAL A 162 1.22 -5.69 14.94
C VAL A 162 0.53 -6.92 15.54
N ASP A 163 1.18 -8.08 15.51
CA ASP A 163 0.67 -9.29 16.16
C ASP A 163 1.13 -9.35 17.62
N VAL A 164 0.17 -9.40 18.54
CA VAL A 164 0.36 -9.46 19.99
C VAL A 164 0.00 -10.83 20.57
N SER A 165 0.10 -11.91 19.77
CA SER A 165 -0.14 -13.29 20.22
C SER A 165 0.82 -13.74 21.32
N GLU A 166 2.09 -13.36 21.20
CA GLU A 166 3.18 -13.76 22.10
C GLU A 166 3.41 -12.75 23.24
N VAL A 167 2.56 -11.73 23.33
CA VAL A 167 2.65 -10.67 24.35
C VAL A 167 1.78 -11.06 25.56
N GLU A 168 2.41 -11.68 26.54
CA GLU A 168 1.80 -12.04 27.82
C GLU A 168 1.49 -10.81 28.68
N GLY A 169 0.55 -10.95 29.62
CA GLY A 169 0.16 -9.92 30.59
C GLY A 169 -0.60 -8.70 30.04
N ALA A 170 -0.35 -8.30 28.78
CA ALA A 170 -0.94 -7.12 28.16
C ALA A 170 -2.46 -7.28 27.94
N ARG A 171 -3.24 -6.44 28.63
CA ARG A 171 -4.72 -6.47 28.68
C ARG A 171 -5.38 -5.81 27.46
N PHE A 172 -5.08 -6.31 26.27
CA PHE A 172 -5.79 -5.95 25.04
C PHE A 172 -7.22 -6.51 25.05
N GLY A 173 -8.19 -5.71 25.49
CA GLY A 173 -9.60 -6.13 25.60
C GLY A 173 -9.90 -6.97 26.84
N GLY A 174 -9.90 -6.33 28.01
CA GLY A 174 -10.53 -6.89 29.20
C GLY A 174 -12.05 -6.74 29.14
N ALA A 175 -12.79 -7.60 29.84
CA ALA A 175 -14.27 -7.65 29.79
C ALA A 175 -15.00 -6.34 30.18
N GLY A 176 -14.30 -5.37 30.80
CA GLY A 176 -14.83 -4.04 31.11
C GLY A 176 -14.61 -2.94 30.04
N GLU A 177 -13.80 -3.16 28.99
CA GLU A 177 -13.53 -2.16 27.93
C GLU A 177 -14.34 -2.38 26.63
N GLY A 178 -15.28 -3.34 26.61
CA GLY A 178 -16.15 -3.60 25.44
C GLY A 178 -15.40 -4.03 24.16
N SER A 179 -14.16 -4.53 24.30
CA SER A 179 -13.28 -4.88 23.19
C SER A 179 -12.78 -6.32 23.26
N ALA A 180 -12.60 -6.93 22.10
CA ALA A 180 -12.23 -8.33 21.92
C ALA A 180 -11.49 -8.56 20.60
N PHE A 181 -10.70 -9.63 20.50
CA PHE A 181 -10.14 -10.07 19.23
C PHE A 181 -11.18 -10.87 18.45
N VAL A 182 -11.74 -10.27 17.39
CA VAL A 182 -12.83 -10.85 16.59
C VAL A 182 -12.28 -11.36 15.25
N ASP A 183 -12.88 -12.41 14.69
CA ASP A 183 -12.51 -12.83 13.33
C ASP A 183 -12.92 -11.77 12.30
N LEU A 184 -12.05 -11.50 11.32
CA LEU A 184 -12.28 -10.44 10.34
C LEU A 184 -13.48 -10.74 9.43
N ARG A 185 -13.70 -12.00 9.02
CA ARG A 185 -14.87 -12.37 8.19
C ARG A 185 -16.16 -12.15 8.98
N THR A 186 -16.16 -12.44 10.28
CA THR A 186 -17.28 -12.19 11.20
C THR A 186 -17.59 -10.68 11.29
N LEU A 187 -16.56 -9.83 11.41
CA LEU A 187 -16.74 -8.36 11.36
C LEU A 187 -17.31 -7.89 10.01
N MET A 188 -16.84 -8.44 8.90
CA MET A 188 -17.36 -8.13 7.55
C MET A 188 -18.82 -8.55 7.33
N VAL A 189 -19.30 -9.58 8.03
CA VAL A 189 -20.71 -10.01 8.00
C VAL A 189 -21.59 -9.19 8.94
N ALA A 190 -21.03 -8.67 10.04
CA ALA A 190 -21.76 -7.87 11.03
C ALA A 190 -21.84 -6.37 10.71
N ALA A 191 -20.98 -5.86 9.81
CA ALA A 191 -20.93 -4.45 9.45
C ALA A 191 -22.08 -4.02 8.52
N ASP A 192 -22.57 -2.78 8.69
CA ASP A 192 -23.43 -2.15 7.69
C ASP A 192 -22.59 -1.78 6.46
N TRP A 193 -22.72 -2.58 5.39
CA TRP A 193 -22.06 -2.37 4.10
C TRP A 193 -22.32 -1.01 3.43
N ARG A 194 -23.27 -0.22 3.94
CA ARG A 194 -23.55 1.16 3.52
C ARG A 194 -22.65 2.19 4.21
N ASP A 195 -22.11 1.87 5.39
CA ASP A 195 -21.07 2.65 6.07
C ASP A 195 -19.72 2.41 5.36
N LYS A 196 -19.41 3.31 4.43
CA LYS A 196 -18.20 3.25 3.60
C LYS A 196 -16.92 3.34 4.41
N ASP A 197 -16.97 4.01 5.57
CA ASP A 197 -15.80 4.23 6.40
C ASP A 197 -15.51 2.97 7.23
N ALA A 198 -16.54 2.30 7.77
CA ALA A 198 -16.43 0.95 8.33
C ALA A 198 -15.93 -0.08 7.29
N MET A 199 -16.42 -0.01 6.05
CA MET A 199 -15.92 -0.90 4.99
C MET A 199 -14.45 -0.59 4.63
N GLY A 200 -14.05 0.68 4.64
CA GLY A 200 -12.65 1.10 4.49
C GLY A 200 -11.76 0.61 5.63
N GLU A 201 -12.22 0.69 6.89
CA GLU A 201 -11.55 0.09 8.05
C GLU A 201 -11.32 -1.42 7.86
N LEU A 202 -12.34 -2.16 7.44
CA LEU A 202 -12.25 -3.61 7.23
C LEU A 202 -11.29 -3.97 6.08
N ALA A 203 -11.20 -3.14 5.03
CA ALA A 203 -10.20 -3.28 3.97
C ALA A 203 -8.77 -3.06 4.50
N ILE A 204 -8.56 -2.08 5.39
CA ILE A 204 -7.29 -1.88 6.10
C ILE A 204 -6.92 -3.11 6.94
N ALA A 205 -7.88 -3.64 7.72
CA ALA A 205 -7.65 -4.84 8.54
C ALA A 205 -7.35 -6.10 7.71
N GLY A 206 -7.96 -6.24 6.53
CA GLY A 206 -7.65 -7.31 5.58
C GLY A 206 -6.22 -7.23 5.06
N HIS A 207 -5.79 -6.03 4.65
CA HIS A 207 -4.42 -5.76 4.22
C HIS A 207 -3.39 -6.00 5.35
N ALA A 208 -3.69 -5.52 6.55
CA ALA A 208 -2.87 -5.73 7.75
C ALA A 208 -2.70 -7.23 8.07
N ARG A 209 -3.80 -7.98 8.10
CA ARG A 209 -3.79 -9.44 8.34
C ARG A 209 -2.93 -10.18 7.32
N ALA A 210 -3.04 -9.83 6.04
CA ALA A 210 -2.25 -10.45 4.97
C ALA A 210 -0.75 -10.16 5.11
N LEU A 211 -0.36 -8.94 5.49
CA LEU A 211 1.04 -8.59 5.72
C LEU A 211 1.62 -9.28 6.97
N LEU A 212 0.86 -9.35 8.08
CA LEU A 212 1.30 -10.05 9.29
C LEU A 212 1.48 -11.56 9.06
N GLU A 213 0.55 -12.19 8.33
CA GLU A 213 0.68 -13.61 7.95
C GLU A 213 1.89 -13.86 7.03
N TRP A 214 2.15 -12.95 6.08
CA TRP A 214 3.37 -12.99 5.28
C TRP A 214 4.63 -12.77 6.12
N HIS A 215 4.60 -11.92 7.15
CA HIS A 215 5.72 -11.78 8.09
C HIS A 215 5.99 -13.07 8.87
N ASN A 216 4.93 -13.75 9.32
CA ASN A 216 4.99 -15.02 10.04
C ASN A 216 5.52 -16.18 9.17
N THR A 217 5.17 -16.21 7.88
CA THR A 217 5.58 -17.30 6.97
C THR A 217 6.94 -17.04 6.30
N ALA A 218 7.20 -15.85 5.79
CA ALA A 218 8.42 -15.53 5.03
C ALA A 218 9.63 -15.21 5.93
N LYS A 219 10.03 -16.14 6.82
CA LYS A 219 11.13 -15.94 7.80
C LYS A 219 12.54 -16.00 7.18
N PHE A 220 12.68 -16.62 6.00
CA PHE A 220 13.98 -16.90 5.35
C PHE A 220 13.98 -16.49 3.87
N CYS A 221 15.18 -16.28 3.32
CA CYS A 221 15.39 -15.93 1.93
C CYS A 221 15.37 -17.18 1.03
N GLY A 222 14.32 -17.33 0.22
CA GLY A 222 14.17 -18.42 -0.76
C GLY A 222 15.20 -18.46 -1.90
N ALA A 223 16.31 -17.72 -1.80
CA ALA A 223 17.45 -17.81 -2.73
C ALA A 223 18.76 -18.28 -2.05
N CYS A 224 18.86 -18.26 -0.71
CA CYS A 224 20.08 -18.64 0.01
C CYS A 224 19.88 -19.14 1.45
N GLY A 225 18.64 -19.32 1.92
CA GLY A 225 18.32 -19.82 3.27
C GLY A 225 18.52 -18.83 4.42
N ALA A 226 19.33 -17.77 4.26
CA ALA A 226 19.60 -16.79 5.31
C ALA A 226 18.33 -16.03 5.77
N LYS A 227 18.35 -15.48 6.99
CA LYS A 227 17.20 -14.81 7.63
C LYS A 227 16.69 -13.62 6.78
N ALA A 228 15.37 -13.46 6.73
CA ALA A 228 14.72 -12.33 6.08
C ALA A 228 14.27 -11.29 7.13
N VAL A 229 14.86 -10.09 7.10
CA VAL A 229 14.66 -9.02 8.09
C VAL A 229 13.66 -7.98 7.53
N PRO A 230 12.67 -7.51 8.31
CA PRO A 230 11.77 -6.43 7.89
C PRO A 230 12.53 -5.15 7.50
N THR A 231 12.11 -4.49 6.41
CA THR A 231 12.59 -3.16 6.01
C THR A 231 11.44 -2.33 5.42
N GLU A 232 11.63 -1.02 5.29
CA GLU A 232 10.58 -0.08 4.84
C GLU A 232 9.29 -0.23 5.68
N ALA A 233 9.44 -0.11 7.00
CA ALA A 233 8.35 -0.19 7.98
C ALA A 233 7.47 -1.45 7.83
N GLY A 234 8.11 -2.60 7.65
CA GLY A 234 7.44 -3.89 7.48
C GLY A 234 6.76 -4.10 6.12
N THR A 235 6.84 -3.17 5.17
CA THR A 235 6.21 -3.34 3.85
C THR A 235 6.98 -4.30 2.92
N ARG A 236 8.27 -4.53 3.19
CA ARG A 236 9.08 -5.59 2.55
C ARG A 236 10.05 -6.25 3.54
N LYS A 237 10.79 -7.25 3.07
CA LYS A 237 11.90 -7.89 3.77
C LYS A 237 13.18 -7.84 2.93
N GLN A 238 14.32 -7.91 3.61
CA GLN A 238 15.66 -7.89 3.05
C GLN A 238 16.43 -9.12 3.57
N CYS A 239 17.14 -9.82 2.68
CA CYS A 239 18.01 -10.92 3.09
C CYS A 239 19.18 -10.40 3.96
N SER A 240 19.43 -11.03 5.11
CA SER A 240 20.50 -10.66 6.04
C SER A 240 21.91 -11.13 5.62
N ASN A 241 22.02 -11.88 4.52
CA ASN A 241 23.32 -12.26 3.98
C ASN A 241 23.84 -11.15 3.05
N GLU A 242 24.99 -10.58 3.43
CA GLU A 242 25.63 -9.45 2.75
C GLU A 242 26.01 -9.73 1.29
N SER A 243 26.28 -10.98 0.91
CA SER A 243 26.55 -11.35 -0.49
C SER A 243 25.28 -11.59 -1.31
N CYS A 244 24.13 -11.76 -0.66
CA CYS A 244 22.85 -12.02 -1.34
C CYS A 244 22.00 -10.76 -1.50
N LYS A 245 21.78 -10.01 -0.39
CA LYS A 245 21.00 -8.75 -0.33
C LYS A 245 19.68 -8.73 -1.15
N LYS A 246 19.05 -9.88 -1.35
CA LYS A 246 17.81 -10.00 -2.12
C LYS A 246 16.64 -9.37 -1.36
N ARG A 247 15.91 -8.48 -2.04
CA ARG A 247 14.63 -7.92 -1.58
C ARG A 247 13.52 -8.97 -1.73
N ILE A 248 12.63 -9.05 -0.75
CA ILE A 248 11.54 -10.03 -0.67
C ILE A 248 10.26 -9.25 -0.39
N TYR A 249 9.24 -9.48 -1.21
CA TYR A 249 7.96 -8.77 -1.15
C TYR A 249 6.81 -9.73 -0.80
N PRO A 250 5.69 -9.23 -0.26
CA PRO A 250 4.44 -10.00 -0.15
C PRO A 250 3.97 -10.45 -1.54
N ARG A 251 3.43 -11.68 -1.63
CA ARG A 251 2.64 -12.08 -2.80
C ARG A 251 1.19 -11.66 -2.61
N VAL A 252 0.55 -11.25 -3.71
CA VAL A 252 -0.89 -11.13 -3.83
C VAL A 252 -1.29 -12.10 -4.94
N ASP A 253 -2.03 -13.13 -4.58
CA ASP A 253 -2.51 -14.13 -5.52
C ASP A 253 -3.91 -13.68 -6.00
N PRO A 254 -4.12 -13.47 -7.32
CA PRO A 254 -5.32 -12.82 -7.88
C PRO A 254 -6.50 -13.77 -8.10
#